data_AF-A0A9D6TNA0-F1
#
_entry.id   AF-A0A9D6TNA0-F1
#
_cell.length_a   1.000
_cell.length_b   1.000
_cell.length_c   1.000
_cell.angle_alpha   90.00
_cell.angle_beta   90.00
_cell.angle_gamma   90.00
#
_symmetry.space_group_name_H-M   'P 1'
#
loop_
_entity.id
_entity.type
_entity.pdbx_description
1 polymer ?
#
loop_
_entity_poly.entity_id
_entity_poly.type
_entity_poly.pdbx_seq_one_letter_code
_entity_poly.pdbx_strand_id
1 'polypeptide(L)'
;MIDIIKKTLLAGVGAAVITKEKVEAALEEFVKQGKVSSHEARAMAEKIAADGRREFESVSGELGEKLKEFFARQDRETRARVTALEARVAALEGAEPKAKTPGAPNA
;
A
#
# COMPACT_ATOMS: atom_id res chain seq x y z
N MET A 1 27.72 -6.62 3.96
CA MET A 1 27.47 -6.32 5.39
C MET A 1 26.66 -5.02 5.58
N ILE A 2 27.04 -3.90 4.94
CA ILE A 2 26.24 -2.65 4.97
C ILE A 2 24.76 -2.86 4.60
N ASP A 3 24.47 -3.70 3.60
CA ASP A 3 23.09 -3.99 3.19
C ASP A 3 22.25 -4.69 4.25
N ILE A 4 22.88 -5.54 5.08
CA ILE A 4 22.18 -6.22 6.17
C ILE A 4 21.87 -5.20 7.26
N ILE A 5 22.81 -4.32 7.61
CA ILE A 5 22.59 -3.24 8.58
C ILE A 5 21.48 -2.30 8.10
N LYS A 6 21.45 -1.94 6.81
CA LYS A 6 20.37 -1.15 6.21
C LYS A 6 19.01 -1.87 6.33
N LYS A 7 18.95 -3.15 5.98
CA LYS A 7 17.72 -3.96 6.05
C LYS A 7 17.24 -4.18 7.49
N THR A 8 18.15 -4.37 8.44
CA THR A 8 17.82 -4.53 9.87
C THR A 8 17.39 -3.21 10.52
N LEU A 9 17.98 -2.06 10.12
CA LEU A 9 17.49 -0.73 10.51
C LEU A 9 16.09 -0.46 9.95
N LEU A 10 15.85 -0.78 8.68
CA LEU A 10 14.51 -0.69 8.07
C LEU A 10 13.47 -1.52 8.84
N ALA A 11 13.86 -2.70 9.30
CA ALA A 11 12.99 -3.59 10.07
C ALA A 11 12.77 -3.15 11.52
N GLY A 12 13.77 -2.54 12.16
CA GLY A 12 13.71 -2.10 13.57
C GLY A 12 13.09 -0.71 13.78
N VAL A 13 13.13 0.17 12.78
CA VAL A 13 12.58 1.54 12.86
C VAL A 13 11.23 1.65 12.15
N GLY A 14 10.90 0.68 11.29
CA GLY A 14 9.78 0.76 10.37
C GLY A 14 10.08 1.70 9.21
N ALA A 15 9.68 1.31 8.00
CA ALA A 15 9.92 2.09 6.77
C ALA A 15 9.34 3.51 6.81
N ALA A 16 8.41 3.79 7.75
CA ALA A 16 7.79 5.10 7.92
C ALA A 16 8.64 6.14 8.70
N VAL A 17 9.74 5.74 9.38
CA VAL A 17 10.48 6.64 10.29
C VAL A 17 12.00 6.63 10.02
N ILE A 18 12.43 6.47 8.77
CA ILE A 18 13.83 6.72 8.41
C ILE A 18 14.05 8.23 8.28
N THR A 19 14.64 8.81 9.31
CA THR A 19 15.06 10.22 9.32
C THR A 19 16.57 10.34 9.50
N LYS A 20 17.12 11.50 9.13
CA LYS A 20 18.55 11.78 9.26
C LYS A 20 19.03 11.53 10.69
N GLU A 21 18.25 11.94 11.68
CA GLU A 21 18.54 11.80 13.11
C GLU A 21 18.62 10.32 13.54
N LYS A 22 17.73 9.46 12.99
CA LYS A 22 17.75 8.02 13.28
C LYS A 22 18.96 7.33 12.68
N VAL A 23 19.37 7.75 11.48
CA VAL A 23 20.56 7.20 10.83
C VAL A 23 21.84 7.73 11.47
N GLU A 24 21.89 9.01 11.86
CA GLU A 24 23.00 9.58 12.64
C GLU A 24 23.18 8.84 13.96
N ALA A 25 22.10 8.58 14.72
CA ALA A 25 22.16 7.82 15.97
C ALA A 25 22.65 6.37 15.75
N ALA A 26 22.24 5.73 14.66
CA ALA A 26 22.73 4.38 14.32
C ALA A 26 24.21 4.37 13.90
N LEU A 27 24.70 5.46 13.30
CA LEU A 27 26.09 5.61 12.89
C LEU A 27 27.00 6.09 14.03
N GLU A 28 26.45 6.71 15.07
CA GLU A 28 27.19 7.22 16.23
C GLU A 28 28.01 6.13 16.93
N GLU A 29 27.48 4.91 17.02
CA GLU A 29 28.19 3.76 17.61
C GLU A 29 29.41 3.36 16.76
N PHE A 30 29.31 3.47 15.43
CA PHE A 30 30.45 3.23 14.53
C PHE A 30 31.50 4.34 14.60
N VAL A 31 31.08 5.57 14.91
CA VAL A 31 32.00 6.69 15.17
C VAL A 31 32.74 6.48 16.49
N LYS A 32 32.04 6.10 17.56
CA LYS A 32 32.65 5.79 18.87
C LYS A 32 33.66 4.65 18.79
N GLN A 33 33.40 3.66 17.94
CA GLN A 33 34.32 2.56 17.67
C GLN A 33 35.48 2.93 16.72
N GLY A 34 35.56 4.17 16.25
CA GLY A 34 36.61 4.65 15.33
C GLY A 34 36.52 4.06 13.91
N LYS A 35 35.42 3.40 13.56
CA LYS A 35 35.22 2.72 12.27
C LYS A 35 34.78 3.65 11.16
N VAL A 36 34.19 4.79 11.53
CA VAL A 36 33.66 5.81 10.61
C VAL A 36 33.96 7.18 11.20
N SER A 37 34.41 8.14 10.40
CA SER A 37 34.58 9.51 10.89
C SER A 37 33.23 10.20 11.12
N SER A 38 33.16 11.17 12.03
CA SER A 38 31.92 11.93 12.27
C SER A 38 31.41 12.62 11.00
N HIS A 39 32.32 13.06 10.12
CA HIS A 39 31.95 13.63 8.83
C HIS A 39 31.30 12.59 7.89
N GLU A 40 31.91 11.40 7.75
CA GLU A 40 31.36 10.34 6.90
C GLU A 40 30.02 9.83 7.41
N ALA A 41 29.86 9.72 8.73
CA ALA A 41 28.58 9.35 9.34
C ALA A 41 27.47 10.33 8.96
N ARG A 42 27.75 11.63 9.00
CA ARG A 42 26.79 12.68 8.63
C ARG A 42 26.42 12.64 7.15
N ALA A 43 27.41 12.49 6.28
CA ALA A 43 27.19 12.37 4.83
C ALA A 43 26.38 11.12 4.47
N MET A 44 26.67 10.01 5.15
CA MET A 44 25.97 8.74 4.94
C MET A 44 24.54 8.79 5.46
N ALA A 45 24.30 9.43 6.60
CA ALA A 45 22.96 9.64 7.14
C ALA A 45 22.08 10.50 6.22
N GLU A 46 22.65 11.57 5.66
CA GLU A 46 21.95 12.45 4.74
C GLU A 46 21.58 11.73 3.43
N LYS A 47 22.51 10.95 2.88
CA LYS A 47 22.26 10.13 1.69
C LYS A 47 21.19 9.07 1.94
N ILE A 48 21.28 8.32 3.04
CA ILE A 48 20.30 7.28 3.38
C ILE A 48 18.91 7.88 3.60
N ALA A 49 18.81 9.03 4.26
CA ALA A 49 17.53 9.70 4.46
C ALA A 49 16.93 10.22 3.14
N ALA A 50 17.75 10.73 2.23
CA ALA A 50 17.30 11.19 0.91
C ALA A 50 16.85 10.02 0.02
N ASP A 51 17.64 8.96 -0.06
CA ASP A 51 17.33 7.76 -0.84
C ASP A 51 16.09 7.06 -0.27
N GLY A 52 16.01 6.93 1.06
CA GLY A 52 14.88 6.32 1.76
C GLY A 52 13.56 7.04 1.51
N ARG A 53 13.54 8.38 1.48
CA ARG A 53 12.33 9.15 1.12
C ARG A 53 11.86 8.83 -0.30
N ARG A 54 12.80 8.77 -1.24
CA ARG A 54 12.49 8.55 -2.66
C ARG A 54 11.97 7.12 -2.91
N GLU A 55 12.60 6.13 -2.29
CA GLU A 55 12.11 4.75 -2.32
C GLU A 55 10.75 4.62 -1.63
N PHE A 56 10.55 5.29 -0.49
CA PHE A 56 9.28 5.26 0.23
C PHE A 56 8.13 5.84 -0.60
N GLU A 57 8.34 6.95 -1.32
CA GLU A 57 7.34 7.52 -2.23
C GLU A 57 6.98 6.56 -3.36
N SER A 58 7.98 5.94 -4.00
CA SER A 58 7.76 4.97 -5.08
C SER A 58 6.98 3.75 -4.58
N VAL A 59 7.41 3.16 -3.45
CA VAL A 59 6.77 1.98 -2.87
C VAL A 59 5.36 2.32 -2.38
N SER A 60 5.15 3.49 -1.77
CA SER A 60 3.82 3.92 -1.31
C SER A 60 2.86 4.12 -2.47
N GLY A 61 3.33 4.66 -3.60
CA GLY A 61 2.54 4.79 -4.83
C GLY A 61 2.12 3.43 -5.39
N GLU A 62 3.06 2.50 -5.56
CA GLU A 62 2.78 1.15 -6.04
C GLU A 62 1.85 0.38 -5.10
N LEU A 63 2.05 0.52 -3.79
CA LEU A 63 1.22 -0.12 -2.78
C LEU A 63 -0.19 0.45 -2.78
N GLY A 64 -0.34 1.77 -2.93
CA GLY A 64 -1.63 2.45 -3.06
C GLY A 64 -2.43 1.94 -4.26
N GLU A 65 -1.80 1.82 -5.43
CA GLU A 65 -2.44 1.28 -6.63
C GLU A 65 -2.84 -0.19 -6.46
N LYS A 66 -1.96 -1.03 -5.89
CA LYS A 66 -2.30 -2.44 -5.61
C LYS A 66 -3.45 -2.60 -4.62
N LEU A 67 -3.50 -1.78 -3.57
CA LEU A 67 -4.59 -1.78 -2.61
C LEU A 67 -5.90 -1.33 -3.28
N LYS A 68 -5.85 -0.27 -4.08
CA LYS A 68 -7.01 0.21 -4.84
C LYS A 68 -7.55 -0.84 -5.80
N GLU A 69 -6.67 -1.54 -6.52
CA GLU A 69 -7.06 -2.64 -7.40
C GLU A 69 -7.68 -3.80 -6.61
N PHE A 70 -7.08 -4.17 -5.47
CA PHE A 70 -7.60 -5.21 -4.60
C PHE A 70 -9.00 -4.89 -4.09
N PHE A 71 -9.22 -3.68 -3.56
CA PHE A 71 -10.54 -3.25 -3.09
C PHE A 71 -11.55 -3.17 -4.24
N ALA A 72 -11.14 -2.70 -5.42
CA ALA A 72 -12.02 -2.65 -6.59
C ALA A 72 -12.44 -4.05 -7.06
N ARG A 73 -11.55 -5.04 -7.01
CA ARG A 73 -11.88 -6.45 -7.31
C ARG A 73 -12.87 -7.01 -6.30
N GLN A 74 -12.62 -6.78 -5.02
CA GLN A 74 -13.48 -7.27 -3.93
C GLN A 74 -14.88 -6.63 -3.95
N ASP A 75 -14.98 -5.34 -4.28
CA ASP A 75 -16.28 -4.65 -4.42
C ASP A 75 -17.09 -5.24 -5.59
N ARG A 76 -16.45 -5.56 -6.72
CA ARG A 76 -17.11 -6.21 -7.86
C ARG A 76 -17.64 -7.60 -7.51
N GLU A 77 -16.83 -8.42 -6.85
CA GLU A 77 -17.26 -9.75 -6.41
C GLU A 77 -18.41 -9.67 -5.40
N THR A 78 -18.34 -8.70 -4.48
CA THR A 78 -19.39 -8.49 -3.48
C THR A 78 -20.70 -8.06 -4.15
N ARG A 79 -20.66 -7.10 -5.08
CA ARG A 79 -21.84 -6.69 -5.87
C ARG A 79 -22.42 -7.85 -6.67
N ALA A 80 -21.59 -8.65 -7.33
CA ALA A 80 -22.04 -9.82 -8.08
C ALA A 80 -22.76 -10.83 -7.19
N ARG A 81 -22.25 -11.07 -5.98
CA ARG A 81 -22.90 -11.94 -4.99
C ARG A 81 -24.21 -11.36 -4.49
N VAL A 82 -24.28 -10.05 -4.25
CA VAL A 82 -25.51 -9.37 -3.82
C VAL A 82 -26.57 -9.47 -4.92
N THR A 83 -26.25 -9.15 -6.17
CA THR A 83 -27.20 -9.26 -7.30
C THR A 83 -27.68 -10.70 -7.51
N ALA A 84 -26.80 -11.70 -7.37
CA ALA A 84 -27.19 -13.10 -7.45
C ALA A 84 -28.15 -13.50 -6.30
N LEU A 85 -27.94 -12.96 -5.10
CA LEU A 85 -28.85 -13.18 -3.97
C LEU A 85 -30.19 -12.47 -4.19
N GLU A 86 -30.20 -11.22 -4.65
CA GLU A 86 -31.42 -10.47 -4.99
C GLU A 86 -32.25 -11.22 -6.05
N ALA A 87 -31.61 -11.76 -7.09
CA ALA A 87 -32.30 -12.55 -8.12
C ALA A 87 -32.92 -13.84 -7.55
N ARG A 88 -32.22 -14.51 -6.61
CA ARG A 88 -32.76 -15.70 -5.92
C ARG A 88 -33.90 -15.35 -5.00
N VAL A 89 -33.80 -14.25 -4.25
CA VAL A 89 -34.86 -13.75 -3.38
C VAL A 89 -36.08 -13.39 -4.21
N ALA A 90 -35.95 -12.65 -5.31
CA ALA A 90 -37.06 -12.33 -6.21
C ALA A 90 -37.75 -13.58 -6.78
N ALA A 91 -36.97 -14.60 -7.15
CA ALA A 91 -37.50 -15.88 -7.64
C ALA A 91 -38.24 -16.68 -6.54
N LEU A 92 -37.77 -16.59 -5.28
CA LEU A 92 -38.39 -17.26 -4.12
C LEU A 92 -39.62 -16.51 -3.59
N GLU A 93 -39.63 -15.18 -3.70
CA GLU A 93 -40.73 -14.30 -3.30
C GLU A 93 -41.87 -14.27 -4.33
N GLY A 94 -41.73 -14.99 -5.46
CA GLY A 94 -42.82 -15.17 -6.43
C GLY A 94 -43.16 -13.91 -7.23
N ALA A 95 -42.27 -12.93 -7.29
CA ALA A 95 -42.42 -11.80 -8.21
C ALA A 95 -42.16 -12.31 -9.64
N GLU A 96 -43.23 -12.58 -10.39
CA GLU A 96 -43.18 -12.87 -11.81
C GLU A 96 -42.30 -11.84 -12.55
N PRO A 97 -41.45 -12.26 -13.51
CA PRO A 97 -40.64 -11.32 -14.27
C PRO A 97 -41.60 -10.44 -15.05
N LYS A 98 -41.66 -9.14 -14.72
CA LYS A 98 -42.35 -8.14 -15.54
C LYS A 98 -41.68 -8.11 -16.92
N ALA A 99 -42.22 -8.92 -17.82
CA ALA A 99 -41.88 -8.93 -19.22
C ALA A 99 -42.13 -7.53 -19.78
N LYS A 100 -41.11 -6.98 -20.44
CA LYS A 100 -41.21 -5.80 -21.29
C LYS A 100 -42.42 -5.96 -22.22
N THR A 101 -43.46 -5.16 -22.04
CA THR A 101 -44.55 -5.07 -23.01
C THR A 101 -44.03 -4.28 -24.23
N PRO A 102 -44.05 -4.85 -25.44
CA PRO A 102 -43.76 -4.13 -26.67
C PRO A 102 -44.85 -3.08 -26.93
N GLY A 103 -44.46 -1.98 -27.56
CA GLY A 103 -45.31 -0.80 -27.79
C GLY A 103 -46.72 -1.10 -28.30
N ALA A 104 -47.69 -0.41 -27.70
CA ALA A 104 -49.04 -0.32 -28.21
C ALA A 104 -49.06 0.49 -29.53
N PRO A 105 -49.79 0.05 -30.57
CA PRO A 105 -50.18 0.92 -31.67
C PRO A 105 -51.32 1.84 -31.22
N ASN A 106 -51.17 3.14 -31.50
CA ASN A 106 -52.20 4.16 -31.30
C ASN A 106 -53.50 3.81 -32.04
N ALA A 107 -54.62 3.91 -31.33
CA ALA A 107 -55.93 4.28 -31.84
C ALA A 107 -56.61 5.18 -30.82
#